data_AF-A0A955X0J5-F1
#
_entry.id   AF-A0A955X0J5-F1
#
_cell.length_a   1.000
_cell.length_b   1.000
_cell.length_c   1.000
_cell.angle_alpha   90.00
_cell.angle_beta   90.00
_cell.angle_gamma   90.00
#
_symmetry.space_group_name_H-M   'P 1'
#
loop_
_entity.id
_entity.type
_entity.pdbx_description
1 polymer ?
#
loop_
_entity_poly.entity_id
_entity_poly.type
_entity_poly.pdbx_seq_one_letter_code
_entity_poly.pdbx_strand_id
1 'polypeptide(L)'
;MPEYRRNLDIYQGYNFKKDRQTPVGFITKLQIGLQSLAVDQTVKDPTDPTEDLKVVSVMSGVLWETGPTDAVYLSGQVSVPNRQDVAMLMFSDLTNVQVVFQFTVYDYDPVAKKYFRAFHGDGTDLMGLVEKRGDEHSLSIADEPSLEVQSPENYAFQIGIKPQPSAQTLHIAIADQTNLVKAWGP
;
A
#
# COMPACT_ATOMS: atom_id res chain seq x y z
N MET A 1 16.23 4.99 14.46
CA MET A 1 15.98 3.55 14.19
C MET A 1 16.12 3.34 12.68
N PRO A 2 16.38 2.11 12.18
CA PRO A 2 16.36 1.87 10.74
C PRO A 2 14.94 2.15 10.20
N GLU A 3 14.84 2.72 9.00
CA GLU A 3 13.56 2.91 8.30
C GLU A 3 13.44 1.93 7.14
N TYR A 4 12.23 1.45 6.88
CA TYR A 4 11.87 0.82 5.61
C TYR A 4 11.19 1.86 4.73
N ARG A 5 11.87 2.25 3.64
CA ARG A 5 11.32 3.15 2.64
C ARG A 5 11.54 2.59 1.24
N ARG A 6 10.51 2.65 0.41
CA ARG A 6 10.61 2.32 -1.01
C ARG A 6 9.78 3.28 -1.85
N ASN A 7 10.39 3.77 -2.93
CA ASN A 7 9.66 4.38 -4.04
C ASN A 7 9.31 3.26 -5.01
N LEU A 8 8.10 3.27 -5.53
CA LEU A 8 7.51 2.18 -6.31
C LEU A 8 7.14 2.69 -7.69
N ASP A 9 7.37 1.86 -8.70
CA ASP A 9 7.15 2.21 -10.10
C ASP A 9 5.68 1.96 -10.48
N ILE A 10 4.90 3.04 -10.49
CA ILE A 10 3.49 2.99 -10.82
C ILE A 10 3.26 2.51 -12.26
N TYR A 11 4.06 3.00 -13.20
CA TYR A 11 3.91 2.64 -14.60
C TYR A 11 4.13 1.14 -14.81
N GLN A 12 5.15 0.57 -14.16
CA GLN A 12 5.38 -0.87 -14.13
C GLN A 12 4.26 -1.62 -13.40
N GLY A 13 3.67 -1.04 -12.34
CA GLY A 13 2.54 -1.63 -11.63
C GLY A 13 1.29 -1.79 -12.51
N TYR A 14 0.94 -0.79 -13.31
CA TYR A 14 -0.18 -0.89 -14.26
C TYR A 14 0.18 -1.66 -15.54
N ASN A 15 1.40 -1.48 -16.05
CA ASN A 15 1.86 -2.03 -17.32
C ASN A 15 3.02 -3.00 -17.11
N PHE A 16 2.78 -4.09 -16.38
CA PHE A 16 3.83 -5.00 -16.00
C PHE A 16 4.59 -5.57 -17.21
N LYS A 17 5.91 -5.45 -17.15
CA LYS A 17 6.85 -6.01 -18.13
C LYS A 17 7.92 -6.81 -17.43
N LYS A 18 8.08 -8.08 -17.79
CA LYS A 18 9.01 -9.02 -17.13
C LYS A 18 10.50 -8.63 -17.22
N ASP A 19 10.87 -7.78 -18.17
CA ASP A 19 12.23 -7.28 -18.40
C ASP A 19 12.54 -6.01 -17.59
N ARG A 20 11.54 -5.37 -17.00
CA ARG A 20 11.70 -4.29 -16.04
C ARG A 20 11.93 -4.89 -14.65
N GLN A 21 12.98 -4.42 -13.98
CA GLN A 21 13.44 -4.90 -12.68
C GLN A 21 13.27 -3.79 -11.63
N THR A 22 12.11 -3.13 -11.64
CA THR A 22 11.78 -2.04 -10.71
C THR A 22 10.81 -2.54 -9.63
N PRO A 23 10.89 -2.03 -8.39
CA PRO A 23 9.98 -2.41 -7.33
C PRO A 23 8.57 -1.87 -7.62
N VAL A 24 7.56 -2.65 -7.29
CA VAL A 24 6.14 -2.31 -7.44
C VAL A 24 5.41 -2.65 -6.15
N GLY A 25 4.25 -2.05 -5.91
CA GLY A 25 3.45 -2.44 -4.76
C GLY A 25 1.97 -2.24 -5.01
N PHE A 26 1.17 -2.98 -4.26
CA PHE A 26 -0.27 -2.98 -4.39
C PHE A 26 -0.94 -3.02 -3.02
N ILE A 27 -2.05 -2.31 -2.92
CA ILE A 27 -3.00 -2.44 -1.80
C ILE A 27 -4.14 -3.30 -2.31
N THR A 28 -4.28 -4.51 -1.76
CA THR A 28 -5.28 -5.49 -2.17
C THR A 28 -6.59 -5.35 -1.40
N LYS A 29 -6.57 -4.70 -0.25
CA LYS A 29 -7.74 -4.38 0.57
C LYS A 29 -7.51 -3.08 1.32
N LEU A 30 -8.53 -2.22 1.36
CA LEU A 30 -8.53 -1.01 2.18
C LEU A 30 -9.95 -0.67 2.60
N GLN A 31 -10.17 -0.67 3.90
CA GLN A 31 -11.39 -0.22 4.54
C GLN A 31 -11.01 0.87 5.54
N ILE A 32 -11.70 2.01 5.47
CA ILE A 32 -11.50 3.16 6.36
C ILE A 32 -12.85 3.43 7.06
N GLY A 33 -12.90 3.21 8.37
CA GLY A 33 -14.12 3.20 9.14
C GLY A 33 -15.10 2.16 8.60
N LEU A 34 -16.26 2.61 8.15
CA LEU A 34 -17.28 1.76 7.53
C LEU A 34 -17.17 1.70 6.00
N GLN A 35 -16.32 2.54 5.39
CA GLN A 35 -16.17 2.60 3.94
C GLN A 35 -15.14 1.57 3.48
N SER A 36 -15.62 0.52 2.81
CA SER A 36 -14.74 -0.43 2.11
C SER A 36 -14.51 0.07 0.69
N LEU A 37 -13.25 0.34 0.33
CA LEU A 37 -12.92 0.72 -1.03
C LEU A 37 -13.01 -0.49 -1.97
N ALA A 38 -13.43 -0.23 -3.20
CA ALA A 38 -13.60 -1.25 -4.22
C ALA A 38 -12.24 -1.82 -4.69
N VAL A 39 -12.17 -3.14 -4.83
CA VAL A 39 -11.02 -3.83 -5.43
C VAL A 39 -11.23 -3.91 -6.95
N ASP A 40 -11.18 -2.75 -7.61
CA ASP A 40 -11.67 -2.55 -8.97
C ASP A 40 -10.57 -2.43 -10.03
N GLN A 41 -9.30 -2.35 -9.62
CA GLN A 41 -8.17 -2.27 -10.54
C GLN A 41 -7.62 -3.67 -10.80
N THR A 42 -7.20 -3.92 -12.03
CA THR A 42 -6.64 -5.22 -12.45
C THR A 42 -5.22 -5.01 -12.94
N VAL A 43 -4.27 -5.72 -12.33
CA VAL A 43 -2.84 -5.67 -12.64
C VAL A 43 -2.29 -7.10 -12.76
N LYS A 44 -1.03 -7.26 -13.16
CA LYS A 44 -0.37 -8.57 -13.16
C LYS A 44 0.31 -8.85 -11.84
N ASP A 45 0.30 -10.10 -11.39
CA ASP A 45 1.13 -10.52 -10.26
C ASP A 45 2.62 -10.53 -10.70
N PRO A 46 3.52 -9.77 -10.04
CA PRO A 46 4.93 -9.76 -10.41
C PRO A 46 5.64 -11.11 -10.24
N THR A 47 5.16 -11.95 -9.33
CA THR A 47 5.71 -13.29 -9.05
C THR A 47 5.14 -14.37 -9.96
N ASP A 48 3.92 -14.16 -10.48
CA ASP A 48 3.32 -14.96 -11.55
C ASP A 48 2.61 -14.06 -12.59
N PRO A 49 3.34 -13.57 -13.61
CA PRO A 49 2.79 -12.62 -14.58
C PRO A 49 1.66 -13.17 -15.47
N THR A 50 1.36 -14.48 -15.38
CA THR A 50 0.23 -15.09 -16.09
C THR A 50 -1.09 -14.81 -15.40
N GLU A 51 -1.06 -14.60 -14.08
CA GLU A 51 -2.23 -14.36 -13.25
C GLU A 51 -2.57 -12.86 -13.14
N ASP A 52 -3.86 -12.59 -13.04
CA ASP A 52 -4.37 -11.25 -12.75
C ASP A 52 -4.54 -11.07 -11.25
N LEU A 53 -4.07 -9.93 -10.73
CA LEU A 53 -4.27 -9.50 -9.36
C LEU A 53 -5.28 -8.34 -9.34
N LYS A 54 -6.31 -8.46 -8.50
CA LYS A 54 -7.27 -7.39 -8.23
C LYS A 54 -6.78 -6.56 -7.06
N VAL A 55 -6.76 -5.24 -7.22
CA VAL A 55 -6.20 -4.30 -6.25
C VAL A 55 -7.11 -3.09 -6.06
N VAL A 56 -7.06 -2.49 -4.87
CA VAL A 56 -7.65 -1.19 -4.57
C VAL A 56 -6.77 -0.07 -5.13
N SER A 57 -5.45 -0.22 -5.00
CA SER A 57 -4.49 0.78 -5.43
C SER A 57 -3.17 0.19 -5.93
N VAL A 58 -2.61 0.82 -6.97
CA VAL A 58 -1.22 0.67 -7.40
C VAL A 58 -0.36 1.69 -6.64
N MET A 59 0.62 1.20 -5.88
CA MET A 59 1.38 2.03 -4.96
C MET A 59 2.50 2.80 -5.65
N SER A 60 2.73 4.03 -5.20
CA SER A 60 3.85 4.90 -5.55
C SER A 60 4.96 4.88 -4.51
N GLY A 61 4.64 4.48 -3.28
CA GLY A 61 5.59 4.47 -2.20
C GLY A 61 5.08 3.82 -0.92
N VAL A 62 6.02 3.47 -0.07
CA VAL A 62 5.78 3.02 1.31
C VAL A 62 6.88 3.53 2.23
N LEU A 63 6.49 3.87 3.46
CA LEU A 63 7.40 4.23 4.54
C LEU A 63 6.94 3.61 5.86
N TRP A 64 7.88 3.05 6.62
CA TRP A 64 7.68 2.61 7.99
C TRP A 64 8.97 2.75 8.78
N GLU A 65 8.92 3.36 9.96
CA GLU A 65 10.11 3.58 10.82
C GLU A 65 10.52 2.32 11.63
N THR A 66 9.87 1.19 11.38
CA THR A 66 10.16 -0.17 11.90
C THR A 66 9.93 -0.39 13.40
N GLY A 67 9.48 0.63 14.13
CA GLY A 67 9.01 0.50 15.49
C GLY A 67 7.61 -0.14 15.55
N PRO A 68 7.30 -0.87 16.63
CA PRO A 68 6.02 -1.55 16.79
C PRO A 68 4.84 -0.60 16.96
N THR A 69 5.09 0.67 17.26
CA THR A 69 4.05 1.71 17.37
C THR A 69 4.05 2.69 16.20
N ASP A 70 5.00 2.52 15.28
CA ASP A 70 5.22 3.47 14.19
C ASP A 70 4.18 3.26 13.10
N ALA A 71 3.80 4.37 12.46
CA ALA A 71 2.84 4.33 11.38
C ALA A 71 3.45 3.74 10.11
N VAL A 72 2.62 3.02 9.36
CA VAL A 72 2.90 2.67 7.97
C VAL A 72 2.24 3.70 7.07
N TYR A 73 3.03 4.37 6.24
CA TYR A 73 2.54 5.28 5.22
C TYR A 73 2.50 4.58 3.89
N LEU A 74 1.33 4.61 3.25
CA LEU A 74 1.10 4.06 1.94
C LEU A 74 0.69 5.21 1.02
N SER A 75 1.30 5.27 -0.16
CA SER A 75 0.89 6.20 -1.22
C SER A 75 0.70 5.42 -2.51
N GLY A 76 -0.26 5.85 -3.33
CA GLY A 76 -0.58 5.16 -4.58
C GLY A 76 -1.60 5.90 -5.43
N GLN A 77 -2.12 5.20 -6.42
CA GLN A 77 -3.17 5.68 -7.31
C GLN A 77 -4.42 4.82 -7.16
N VAL A 78 -5.57 5.45 -6.97
CA VAL A 78 -6.89 4.80 -6.86
C VAL A 78 -7.76 5.17 -8.06
N SER A 79 -8.78 4.36 -8.32
CA SER A 79 -9.79 4.59 -9.34
C SER A 79 -10.70 5.78 -9.02
N VAL A 80 -11.49 6.23 -10.00
CA VAL A 80 -12.47 7.32 -9.85
C VAL A 80 -13.50 7.04 -8.73
N PRO A 81 -14.13 5.85 -8.62
CA PRO A 81 -15.08 5.58 -7.53
C PRO A 81 -14.41 5.64 -6.15
N ASN A 82 -13.24 5.00 -6.01
CA ASN A 82 -12.50 5.03 -4.76
C ASN A 82 -12.03 6.45 -4.40
N ARG A 83 -11.69 7.30 -5.38
CA ARG A 83 -11.39 8.71 -5.15
C ARG A 83 -12.59 9.45 -4.54
N GLN A 84 -13.80 9.22 -5.03
CA GLN A 84 -15.01 9.84 -4.48
C GLN A 84 -15.27 9.40 -3.05
N ASP A 85 -15.12 8.11 -2.77
CA ASP A 85 -15.26 7.55 -1.42
C ASP A 85 -14.25 8.14 -0.44
N VAL A 86 -12.98 8.22 -0.83
CA VAL A 86 -11.93 8.84 0.01
C VAL A 86 -12.19 10.34 0.20
N ALA A 87 -12.61 11.05 -0.85
CA ALA A 87 -12.95 12.47 -0.73
C ALA A 87 -14.12 12.71 0.25
N MET A 88 -15.12 11.84 0.29
CA MET A 88 -16.21 11.92 1.27
C MET A 88 -15.69 11.70 2.71
N LEU A 89 -14.77 10.76 2.91
CA LEU A 89 -14.16 10.52 4.22
C LEU A 89 -13.38 11.74 4.74
N MET A 90 -12.78 12.53 3.86
CA MET A 90 -12.05 13.74 4.25
C MET A 90 -12.94 14.85 4.83
N PHE A 91 -14.26 14.81 4.61
CA PHE A 91 -15.22 15.72 5.26
C PHE A 91 -15.74 15.20 6.61
N SER A 92 -15.33 14.00 7.02
CA SER A 92 -15.73 13.38 8.29
C SER A 92 -14.63 13.55 9.34
N ASP A 93 -14.98 13.36 10.62
CA ASP A 93 -13.97 13.25 11.69
C ASP A 93 -13.25 11.90 11.56
N LEU A 94 -11.93 11.95 11.31
CA LEU A 94 -11.08 10.77 11.17
C LEU A 94 -10.38 10.38 12.48
N THR A 95 -10.76 11.02 13.60
CA THR A 95 -10.24 10.71 14.92
C THR A 95 -10.62 9.29 15.34
N ASN A 96 -9.59 8.46 15.59
CA ASN A 96 -9.74 7.05 15.96
C ASN A 96 -10.53 6.23 14.94
N VAL A 97 -10.53 6.64 13.66
CA VAL A 97 -11.14 5.86 12.59
C VAL A 97 -10.28 4.64 12.30
N GLN A 98 -10.88 3.46 12.44
CA GLN A 98 -10.24 2.18 12.17
C GLN A 98 -9.90 2.05 10.68
N VAL A 99 -8.75 1.46 10.39
CA VAL A 99 -8.34 1.07 9.05
C VAL A 99 -8.07 -0.42 9.04
N VAL A 100 -8.69 -1.14 8.10
CA VAL A 100 -8.38 -2.55 7.83
C VAL A 100 -7.80 -2.64 6.43
N PHE A 101 -6.60 -3.19 6.29
CA PHE A 101 -5.88 -3.15 5.02
C PHE A 101 -5.01 -4.37 4.79
N GLN A 102 -4.76 -4.62 3.51
CA GLN A 102 -3.79 -5.61 3.04
C GLN A 102 -2.98 -4.96 1.93
N PHE A 103 -1.67 -5.18 1.96
CA PHE A 103 -0.77 -4.66 0.94
C PHE A 103 0.40 -5.62 0.73
N THR A 104 1.04 -5.52 -0.43
CA THR A 104 2.29 -6.21 -0.73
C THR A 104 3.15 -5.32 -1.61
N VAL A 105 4.41 -5.15 -1.20
CA VAL A 105 5.47 -4.58 -2.02
C VAL A 105 6.33 -5.71 -2.55
N TYR A 106 6.60 -5.66 -3.84
CA TYR A 106 7.44 -6.59 -4.57
C TYR A 106 8.73 -5.90 -5.00
N ASP A 107 9.83 -6.62 -4.89
CA ASP A 107 11.14 -6.18 -5.37
C ASP A 107 11.75 -7.28 -6.24
N TYR A 108 12.73 -6.91 -7.06
CA TYR A 108 13.39 -7.84 -7.98
C TYR A 108 14.72 -8.32 -7.40
N ASP A 109 14.89 -9.63 -7.28
CA ASP A 109 16.16 -10.23 -6.89
C ASP A 109 17.06 -10.38 -8.13
N PRO A 110 18.16 -9.60 -8.26
CA PRO A 110 19.04 -9.68 -9.43
C PRO A 110 19.87 -10.98 -9.48
N VAL A 111 20.02 -11.67 -8.34
CA VAL A 111 20.76 -12.93 -8.24
C VAL A 111 19.85 -14.09 -8.63
N ALA A 112 18.68 -14.18 -8.00
CA ALA A 112 17.69 -15.22 -8.30
C ALA A 112 16.90 -14.96 -9.58
N LYS A 113 17.00 -13.74 -10.15
CA LYS A 113 16.35 -13.28 -11.38
C LYS A 113 14.81 -13.37 -11.35
N LYS A 114 14.22 -13.10 -10.18
CA LYS A 114 12.77 -13.17 -9.99
C LYS A 114 12.29 -12.11 -9.00
N TYR A 115 11.02 -11.75 -9.12
CA TYR A 115 10.35 -10.93 -8.12
C TYR A 115 10.08 -11.73 -6.84
N PHE A 116 10.10 -11.04 -5.71
CA PHE A 116 9.74 -11.59 -4.39
C PHE A 116 8.96 -10.55 -3.58
N ARG A 117 8.23 -10.98 -2.56
CA ARG A 117 7.50 -10.10 -1.63
C ARG A 117 8.51 -9.46 -0.66
N ALA A 118 8.76 -8.17 -0.81
CA ALA A 118 9.76 -7.42 -0.05
C ALA A 118 9.19 -6.77 1.22
N PHE A 119 7.92 -6.36 1.22
CA PHE A 119 7.27 -5.83 2.42
C PHE A 119 5.76 -6.09 2.40
N HIS A 120 5.25 -6.80 3.40
CA HIS A 120 3.85 -7.26 3.42
C HIS A 120 3.36 -7.71 4.80
N GLY A 121 2.04 -7.83 4.96
CA GLY A 121 1.36 -8.43 6.13
C GLY A 121 1.01 -9.91 5.95
N ASP A 122 1.72 -10.62 5.06
CA ASP A 122 1.49 -12.04 4.70
C ASP A 122 0.04 -12.42 4.35
N GLY A 123 -0.69 -11.51 3.70
CA GLY A 123 -2.09 -11.71 3.33
C GLY A 123 -3.07 -11.67 4.51
N THR A 124 -2.61 -11.31 5.71
CA THR A 124 -3.46 -11.09 6.88
C THR A 124 -4.06 -9.70 6.85
N ASP A 125 -5.27 -9.56 7.39
CA ASP A 125 -5.90 -8.26 7.61
C ASP A 125 -5.13 -7.50 8.68
N LEU A 126 -4.39 -6.47 8.26
CA LEU A 126 -3.77 -5.54 9.17
C LEU A 126 -4.79 -4.52 9.63
N MET A 127 -4.74 -4.17 10.90
CA MET A 127 -5.68 -3.28 11.56
C MET A 127 -4.93 -2.14 12.25
N GLY A 128 -5.38 -0.93 11.99
CA GLY A 128 -4.82 0.26 12.57
C GLY A 128 -5.84 1.37 12.72
N LEU A 129 -5.34 2.56 12.99
CA LEU A 129 -6.10 3.80 13.06
C LEU A 129 -5.49 4.79 12.07
N VAL A 130 -6.32 5.64 11.46
CA VAL A 130 -5.82 6.76 10.67
C VAL A 130 -4.89 7.59 11.55
N GLU A 131 -3.65 7.75 11.11
CA GLU A 131 -2.68 8.50 11.88
C GLU A 131 -3.06 9.98 11.92
N LYS A 132 -2.94 10.57 13.10
CA LYS A 132 -2.97 12.02 13.29
C LYS A 132 -1.55 12.54 13.51
N ARG A 133 -1.16 13.55 12.75
CA ARG A 133 0.11 14.29 12.86
C ARG A 133 -0.20 15.74 13.25
N GLY A 134 0.05 16.09 14.50
CA GLY A 134 -0.42 17.37 15.04
C GLY A 134 -1.94 17.43 15.04
N ASP A 135 -2.52 18.41 14.35
CA ASP A 135 -3.98 18.55 14.20
C ASP A 135 -4.53 17.91 12.92
N GLU A 136 -3.67 17.44 12.01
CA GLU A 136 -4.07 16.92 10.71
C GLU A 136 -4.09 15.38 10.69
N HIS A 137 -5.10 14.81 10.04
CA HIS A 137 -5.13 13.38 9.73
C HIS A 137 -4.30 13.10 8.49
N SER A 138 -3.51 12.02 8.52
CA SER A 138 -2.68 11.59 7.40
C SER A 138 -3.51 10.85 6.36
N LEU A 139 -4.55 11.47 5.81
CA LEU A 139 -5.33 10.98 4.67
C LEU A 139 -5.46 12.10 3.63
N SER A 140 -5.09 11.82 2.39
CA SER A 140 -5.26 12.76 1.29
C SER A 140 -5.59 12.06 -0.03
N ILE A 141 -6.27 12.79 -0.90
CA ILE A 141 -6.62 12.38 -2.26
C ILE A 141 -6.47 13.60 -3.18
N ALA A 142 -6.00 13.37 -4.41
CA ALA A 142 -5.88 14.42 -5.41
C ALA A 142 -7.23 14.82 -5.99
N ASP A 143 -7.35 16.10 -6.35
CA ASP A 143 -8.52 16.62 -7.07
C ASP A 143 -8.45 16.39 -8.58
N GLU A 144 -7.23 16.38 -9.11
CA GLU A 144 -6.95 16.19 -10.54
C GLU A 144 -6.43 14.76 -10.80
N PRO A 145 -6.75 14.19 -11.98
CA PRO A 145 -6.26 12.87 -12.35
C PRO A 145 -4.74 12.86 -12.52
N SER A 146 -4.14 11.70 -12.27
CA SER A 146 -2.70 11.51 -12.46
C SER A 146 -2.32 11.60 -13.93
N LEU A 147 -1.13 12.15 -14.19
CA LEU A 147 -0.54 12.21 -15.52
C LEU A 147 0.43 11.05 -15.80
N GLU A 148 0.80 10.26 -14.78
CA GLU A 148 1.76 9.15 -14.92
C GLU A 148 1.17 7.97 -15.71
N VAL A 149 -0.09 7.65 -15.45
CA VAL A 149 -0.87 6.65 -16.16
C VAL A 149 -2.22 7.28 -16.46
N GLN A 150 -2.53 7.48 -17.74
CA GLN A 150 -3.76 8.18 -18.16
C GLN A 150 -4.93 7.23 -18.45
N SER A 151 -4.66 5.92 -18.55
CA SER A 151 -5.67 4.89 -18.73
C SER A 151 -5.28 3.62 -17.96
N PRO A 152 -6.11 3.16 -17.01
CA PRO A 152 -7.35 3.78 -16.56
C PRO A 152 -7.11 5.15 -15.87
N GLU A 153 -8.12 6.02 -15.87
CA GLU A 153 -8.09 7.27 -15.11
C GLU A 153 -7.97 6.96 -13.61
N ASN A 154 -7.06 7.65 -12.93
CA ASN A 154 -6.71 7.37 -11.55
C ASN A 154 -6.23 8.64 -10.83
N TYR A 155 -6.22 8.60 -9.50
CA TYR A 155 -5.93 9.74 -8.64
C TYR A 155 -4.92 9.37 -7.57
N ALA A 156 -3.94 10.26 -7.35
CA ALA A 156 -2.96 10.07 -6.30
C ALA A 156 -3.63 10.15 -4.93
N PHE A 157 -3.35 9.20 -4.05
CA PHE A 157 -3.84 9.15 -2.68
C PHE A 157 -2.71 8.77 -1.71
N GLN A 158 -2.86 9.15 -0.45
CA GLN A 158 -1.95 8.76 0.62
C GLN A 158 -2.71 8.51 1.91
N ILE A 159 -2.26 7.51 2.67
CA ILE A 159 -2.75 7.23 4.03
C ILE A 159 -1.58 6.88 4.96
N GLY A 160 -1.60 7.43 6.18
CA GLY A 160 -0.77 7.00 7.30
C GLY A 160 -1.62 6.20 8.29
N ILE A 161 -1.14 5.02 8.66
CA ILE A 161 -1.89 4.09 9.52
C ILE A 161 -1.02 3.73 10.72
N LYS A 162 -1.47 4.08 11.92
CA LYS A 162 -0.84 3.61 13.17
C LYS A 162 -1.42 2.26 13.58
N PRO A 163 -0.63 1.36 14.16
CA PRO A 163 -1.16 0.08 14.63
C PRO A 163 -2.16 0.31 15.77
N GLN A 164 -3.20 -0.51 15.81
CA GLN A 164 -4.08 -0.58 16.98
C GLN A 164 -3.41 -1.40 18.10
N PRO A 165 -3.94 -1.41 19.34
CA PRO A 165 -3.43 -2.21 20.46
C PRO A 165 -3.67 -3.72 20.31
N SER A 166 -3.21 -4.31 19.21
CA SER A 166 -3.18 -5.75 18.98
C SER A 166 -1.92 -6.14 18.22
N ALA A 167 -1.33 -7.25 18.67
CA ALA A 167 -0.11 -7.79 18.11
C ALA A 167 -0.35 -8.26 16.67
N GLN A 168 0.36 -7.62 15.74
CA GLN A 168 0.40 -7.99 14.33
C GLN A 168 1.85 -8.04 13.88
N THR A 169 2.08 -8.55 12.67
CA THR A 169 3.43 -8.72 12.14
C THR A 169 3.54 -8.18 10.74
N LEU A 170 4.67 -7.54 10.48
CA LEU A 170 5.10 -7.12 9.16
C LEU A 170 6.34 -7.91 8.76
N HIS A 171 6.36 -8.34 7.51
CA HIS A 171 7.44 -9.12 6.93
C HIS A 171 8.25 -8.21 6.02
N ILE A 172 9.56 -8.16 6.23
CA ILE A 172 10.52 -7.44 5.40
C ILE A 172 11.45 -8.47 4.78
N ALA A 173 11.72 -8.36 3.48
CA ALA A 173 12.72 -9.15 2.81
C ALA A 173 13.64 -8.28 1.94
N ILE A 174 14.90 -8.66 1.86
CA ILE A 174 15.92 -7.97 1.03
C ILE A 174 16.33 -8.78 -0.21
N ALA A 175 15.96 -10.06 -0.25
CA ALA A 175 16.20 -11.01 -1.33
C ALA A 175 15.24 -12.19 -1.16
N ASP A 176 15.16 -13.07 -2.17
CA ASP A 176 14.40 -14.31 -2.06
C ASP A 176 14.87 -15.10 -0.83
N GLN A 177 13.91 -15.64 -0.05
CA GLN A 177 14.15 -16.43 1.18
C GLN A 177 14.81 -15.69 2.35
N THR A 178 15.05 -14.38 2.27
CA THR A 178 15.65 -13.59 3.35
C THR A 178 14.60 -12.77 4.07
N ASN A 179 13.82 -13.41 4.95
CA ASN A 179 12.68 -12.78 5.63
C ASN A 179 13.02 -12.39 7.07
N LEU A 180 12.76 -11.12 7.40
CA LEU A 180 12.77 -10.56 8.75
C LEU A 180 11.33 -10.25 9.15
N VAL A 181 10.88 -10.83 10.26
CA VAL A 181 9.56 -10.55 10.84
C VAL A 181 9.71 -9.50 11.94
N LYS A 182 8.87 -8.48 11.91
CA LYS A 182 8.85 -7.38 12.88
C LYS A 182 7.44 -7.22 13.45
N ALA A 183 7.36 -6.96 14.75
CA ALA A 183 6.10 -6.65 15.41
C ALA A 183 5.56 -5.29 14.93
N TRP A 184 4.23 -5.23 14.79
CA TRP A 184 3.48 -4.02 14.50
C TRP A 184 2.19 -4.06 15.33
N GLY A 185 2.09 -3.16 16.30
CA GLY A 185 1.14 -3.23 17.41
C GLY A 185 1.73 -3.91 18.66
N PRO A 186 1.28 -3.49 19.86
CA PRO A 186 1.65 -4.09 21.15
C PRO A 186 0.97 -5.43 21.42
#